data_AF-A0A535SY07-F1
#
_entry.id   AF-A0A535SY07-F1
#
_cell.length_a   1.000
_cell.length_b   1.000
_cell.length_c   1.000
_cell.angle_alpha   90.00
_cell.angle_beta   90.00
_cell.angle_gamma   90.00
#
_symmetry.space_group_name_H-M   'P 1'
#
loop_
_entity.id
_entity.type
_entity.pdbx_description
1 polymer ?
#
loop_
_entity_poly.entity_id
_entity_poly.type
_entity_poly.pdbx_seq_one_letter_code
_entity_poly.pdbx_strand_id
1 'polypeptide(L)'
;MIQRTRPIQWSKHTLNQSRIQTREAIPGEQSGLEIGIGRRARRAYGFDEVALVPGGVTLNPDEVDITFSMGDRFTLPLPFWGSAMDGVVDVDFAIAMGKLGGVAVLNLDGVHTRYEDSAPVIKKIADADKGADQRTNQSDQGGGSSLRRFYRACTRRGARRDRPEGGR
;
A
#
# COMPACT_ATOMS: atom_id res chain seq x y z
N MET A 1 45.93 -19.47 39.97
CA MET A 1 44.51 -19.52 40.36
C MET A 1 43.83 -18.31 39.73
N ILE A 2 43.27 -18.44 38.52
CA ILE A 2 42.56 -17.36 37.79
C ILE A 2 41.34 -18.04 37.16
N GLN A 3 40.15 -17.74 37.69
CA GLN A 3 38.90 -18.32 37.22
C GLN A 3 38.45 -17.63 35.92
N ARG A 4 38.18 -18.43 34.88
CA ARG A 4 37.58 -18.00 33.63
C ARG A 4 36.12 -17.58 33.87
N THR A 5 35.81 -16.30 33.69
CA THR A 5 34.43 -15.78 33.63
C THR A 5 33.74 -16.29 32.37
N ARG A 6 32.59 -16.95 32.53
CA ARG A 6 31.75 -17.46 31.43
C ARG A 6 31.05 -16.30 30.70
N PRO A 7 30.79 -16.40 29.39
CA PRO A 7 30.03 -15.39 28.66
C PRO A 7 28.59 -15.31 29.18
N ILE A 8 28.05 -14.09 29.22
CA ILE A 8 26.69 -13.77 29.65
C ILE A 8 25.71 -14.44 28.69
N GLN A 9 25.11 -15.55 29.14
CA GLN A 9 24.07 -16.25 28.41
C GLN A 9 22.76 -15.49 28.59
N TRP A 10 22.32 -14.78 27.54
CA TRP A 10 20.97 -14.22 27.49
C TRP A 10 19.95 -15.36 27.59
N SER A 11 19.39 -15.51 28.80
CA SER A 11 18.17 -16.28 28.99
C SER A 11 17.10 -15.59 28.17
N LYS A 12 16.46 -16.33 27.26
CA LYS A 12 15.18 -15.93 26.70
C LYS A 12 14.26 -15.83 27.91
N HIS A 13 14.10 -14.63 28.46
CA HIS A 13 12.94 -14.33 29.27
C HIS A 13 11.76 -14.57 28.35
N THR A 14 11.22 -15.78 28.46
CA THR A 14 9.91 -16.14 27.96
C THR A 14 8.99 -15.10 28.57
N LEU A 15 8.73 -14.03 27.83
CA LEU A 15 7.57 -13.18 28.07
C LEU A 15 6.45 -14.18 28.28
N ASN A 16 5.98 -14.26 29.51
CA ASN A 16 4.80 -15.00 29.87
C ASN A 16 3.74 -14.42 28.94
N GLN A 17 3.52 -15.12 27.83
CA GLN A 17 2.41 -14.89 26.94
C GLN A 17 1.21 -15.29 27.76
N SER A 18 0.83 -14.45 28.74
CA SER A 18 -0.50 -14.43 29.29
C SER A 18 -1.33 -14.07 28.08
N ARG A 19 -1.71 -15.14 27.37
CA ARG A 19 -2.74 -15.25 26.37
C ARG A 19 -3.71 -14.13 26.71
N ILE A 20 -3.61 -13.01 25.97
CA ILE A 20 -4.78 -12.14 25.84
C ILE A 20 -5.84 -13.16 25.51
N GLN A 21 -6.78 -13.34 26.43
CA GLN A 21 -7.86 -14.28 26.27
C GLN A 21 -8.68 -13.71 25.13
N THR A 22 -8.24 -13.94 23.88
CA THR A 22 -9.16 -14.15 22.79
C THR A 22 -10.11 -15.16 23.40
N ARG A 23 -11.32 -14.69 23.72
CA ARG A 23 -12.38 -15.46 24.34
C ARG A 23 -12.27 -16.90 23.87
N GLU A 24 -12.36 -17.82 24.83
CA GLU A 24 -12.53 -19.25 24.59
C GLU A 24 -13.23 -19.45 23.25
N ALA A 25 -12.62 -20.25 22.37
CA ALA A 25 -13.25 -20.65 21.13
C ALA A 25 -14.70 -21.02 21.46
N ILE A 26 -15.64 -20.18 21.01
CA ILE A 26 -17.05 -20.35 21.35
C ILE A 26 -17.40 -21.77 20.87
N PRO A 27 -17.77 -22.70 21.76
CA PRO A 27 -18.07 -24.06 21.37
C PRO A 27 -19.32 -24.01 20.48
N GLY A 28 -19.11 -24.04 19.17
CA GLY A 28 -20.17 -23.84 18.18
C GLY A 28 -19.74 -23.09 16.90
N GLU A 29 -18.62 -22.36 16.88
CA GLU A 29 -18.21 -21.64 15.67
C GLU A 29 -17.44 -22.56 14.70
N GLN A 30 -18.17 -23.55 14.17
CA GLN A 30 -17.80 -24.10 12.89
C GLN A 30 -18.33 -23.17 11.79
N SER A 31 -17.48 -22.95 10.77
CA SER A 31 -17.86 -22.58 9.41
C SER A 31 -18.29 -21.15 9.15
N GLY A 32 -17.68 -20.57 8.10
CA GLY A 32 -18.16 -19.33 7.52
C GLY A 32 -19.66 -19.39 7.23
N LEU A 33 -20.34 -18.26 7.44
CA LEU A 33 -21.76 -18.06 7.22
C LEU A 33 -22.18 -18.66 5.86
N GLU A 34 -23.11 -19.60 5.88
CA GLU A 34 -23.67 -20.16 4.65
C GLU A 34 -24.60 -19.13 4.01
N ILE A 35 -24.19 -18.59 2.86
CA ILE A 35 -24.98 -17.63 2.08
C ILE A 35 -25.91 -18.38 1.11
N GLY A 36 -25.58 -19.63 0.80
CA GLY A 36 -26.40 -20.54 0.01
C GLY A 36 -25.75 -21.92 -0.09
N ILE A 37 -26.43 -22.86 -0.75
CA ILE A 37 -26.00 -24.26 -0.85
C ILE A 37 -24.55 -24.33 -1.35
N GLY A 38 -23.67 -24.85 -0.50
CA GLY A 38 -22.24 -25.00 -0.81
C GLY A 38 -21.43 -23.70 -0.88
N ARG A 39 -22.02 -22.53 -0.57
CA ARG A 39 -21.35 -21.23 -0.54
C ARG A 39 -21.24 -20.69 0.88
N ARG A 40 -20.00 -20.64 1.38
CA ARG A 40 -19.65 -20.13 2.71
C ARG A 40 -18.85 -18.85 2.61
N ALA A 41 -19.21 -17.85 3.40
CA ALA A 41 -18.49 -16.59 3.51
C ALA A 41 -17.79 -16.49 4.87
N ARG A 42 -16.56 -15.98 4.89
CA ARG A 42 -15.89 -15.61 6.13
C ARG A 42 -16.18 -14.15 6.44
N ARG A 43 -16.42 -13.84 7.71
CA ARG A 43 -16.53 -12.46 8.15
C ARG A 43 -15.18 -11.77 8.01
N ALA A 44 -15.16 -10.59 7.40
CA ALA A 44 -14.02 -9.69 7.33
C ALA A 44 -14.35 -8.42 8.11
N TYR A 45 -13.33 -7.76 8.64
CA TYR A 45 -13.47 -6.53 9.41
C TYR A 45 -12.74 -5.38 8.69
N GLY A 46 -13.38 -4.23 8.62
CA GLY A 46 -12.75 -2.99 8.16
C GLY A 46 -11.87 -2.35 9.24
N PHE A 47 -11.04 -1.37 8.87
CA PHE A 47 -10.25 -0.61 9.84
C PHE A 47 -11.14 0.18 10.83
N ASP A 48 -12.31 0.65 10.38
CA ASP A 48 -13.27 1.39 11.23
C ASP A 48 -14.01 0.50 12.24
N GLU A 49 -13.93 -0.83 12.08
CA GLU A 49 -14.60 -1.80 12.94
C GLU A 49 -13.69 -2.34 14.06
N VAL A 50 -12.41 -1.95 14.06
CA VAL A 50 -11.40 -2.44 15.01
C VAL A 50 -10.63 -1.30 15.66
N ALA A 51 -10.20 -1.51 16.90
CA ALA A 51 -9.35 -0.56 17.62
C ALA A 51 -8.28 -1.33 18.41
N LEU A 52 -7.13 -0.67 18.63
CA LEU A 52 -6.06 -1.21 19.47
C LEU A 52 -6.39 -0.95 20.94
N VAL A 53 -6.39 -2.01 21.75
CA VAL A 53 -6.51 -1.88 23.21
C VAL A 53 -5.13 -1.55 23.79
N PRO A 54 -4.99 -0.52 24.65
CA PRO A 54 -3.73 -0.21 25.31
C PRO A 54 -3.17 -1.42 26.08
N GLY A 55 -1.86 -1.65 25.95
CA GLY A 55 -1.16 -2.67 26.70
C GLY A 55 -0.82 -2.24 28.14
N GLY A 56 -0.30 -3.16 28.94
CA GLY A 56 0.13 -2.88 30.32
C GLY A 56 1.47 -2.14 30.45
N VAL A 57 2.10 -1.78 29.33
CA VAL A 57 3.37 -1.04 29.28
C VAL A 57 3.16 0.24 28.51
N THR A 58 3.66 1.35 29.05
CA THR A 58 3.72 2.64 28.38
C THR A 58 5.13 2.85 27.86
N LEU A 59 5.26 3.15 26.57
CA LEU A 59 6.54 3.45 25.92
C LEU A 59 6.55 4.92 25.50
N ASN A 60 7.72 5.55 25.60
CA ASN A 60 7.96 6.87 25.03
C ASN A 60 8.01 6.75 23.51
N PRO A 61 7.23 7.52 22.73
CA PRO A 61 7.28 7.48 21.26
C PRO A 61 8.68 7.71 20.69
N ASP A 62 9.50 8.53 21.35
CA ASP A 62 10.87 8.84 20.90
C ASP A 62 11.83 7.65 21.05
N GLU A 63 11.45 6.63 21.83
CA GLU A 63 12.23 5.41 22.07
C GLU A 63 11.75 4.22 21.23
N VAL A 64 10.73 4.41 20.39
CA VAL A 64 10.19 3.33 19.54
C VAL A 64 11.00 3.21 18.25
N ASP A 65 11.59 2.05 18.02
CA ASP A 65 12.20 1.72 16.73
C ASP A 65 11.12 1.33 15.71
N ILE A 66 11.02 2.12 14.63
CA ILE A 66 10.10 1.92 13.52
C ILE A 66 10.77 1.31 12.28
N THR A 67 12.03 0.90 12.41
CA THR A 67 12.81 0.31 11.31
C THR A 67 12.14 -0.96 10.79
N PHE A 68 11.94 -1.03 9.47
CA PHE A 68 11.39 -2.21 8.80
C PHE A 68 12.50 -2.99 8.10
N SER A 69 12.56 -4.30 8.29
CA SER A 69 13.50 -5.17 7.58
C SER A 69 12.78 -6.29 6.84
N MET A 70 13.12 -6.45 5.56
CA MET A 70 12.69 -7.56 4.71
C MET A 70 13.89 -8.47 4.42
N GLY A 71 14.00 -9.54 5.21
CA GLY A 71 15.18 -10.42 5.17
C GLY A 71 16.47 -9.70 5.58
N ASP A 72 17.61 -10.26 5.17
CA ASP A 72 18.92 -9.80 5.65
C ASP A 72 19.51 -8.62 4.86
N ARG A 73 18.90 -8.24 3.74
CA ARG A 73 19.50 -7.32 2.75
C ARG A 73 18.74 -6.01 2.57
N PHE A 74 17.53 -5.91 3.08
CA PHE A 74 16.67 -4.77 2.81
C PHE A 74 16.11 -4.24 4.12
N THR A 75 16.65 -3.10 4.55
CA THR A 75 16.24 -2.41 5.77
C THR A 75 15.89 -0.98 5.44
N LEU A 76 14.76 -0.52 5.96
CA LEU A 76 14.21 0.81 5.75
C LEU A 76 14.02 1.52 7.09
N PRO A 77 14.51 2.76 7.24
CA PRO A 77 14.24 3.57 8.42
C PRO A 77 12.73 3.83 8.62
N LEU A 78 11.97 3.96 7.53
CA LEU A 78 10.53 4.17 7.57
C LEU A 78 9.76 3.01 6.93
N PRO A 79 8.69 2.51 7.57
CA PRO A 79 7.87 1.40 7.06
C PRO A 79 6.82 1.87 6.04
N PHE A 80 7.13 2.85 5.19
CA PHE A 80 6.18 3.48 4.26
C PHE A 80 6.63 3.37 2.81
N TRP A 81 5.73 2.88 1.96
CA TRP A 81 5.96 2.77 0.52
C TRP A 81 4.94 3.53 -0.33
N GLY A 82 5.43 4.19 -1.37
CA GLY A 82 4.60 4.80 -2.41
C GLY A 82 4.02 3.74 -3.33
N SER A 83 2.72 3.84 -3.61
CA SER A 83 2.02 2.94 -4.53
C SER A 83 2.61 3.01 -5.95
N ALA A 84 2.68 1.88 -6.64
CA ALA A 84 3.06 1.79 -8.05
C ALA A 84 1.97 2.32 -8.98
N MET A 85 1.64 3.62 -8.86
CA MET A 85 0.58 4.27 -9.62
C MET A 85 1.01 5.69 -10.02
N ASP A 86 0.81 6.02 -11.30
CA ASP A 86 1.17 7.34 -11.89
C ASP A 86 0.42 8.52 -11.26
N GLY A 87 -0.70 8.25 -10.58
CA GLY A 87 -1.44 9.26 -9.85
C GLY A 87 -0.88 9.59 -8.47
N VAL A 88 0.15 8.87 -8.01
CA VAL A 88 0.76 9.02 -6.68
C VAL A 88 2.26 9.19 -6.76
N VAL A 89 2.96 8.38 -7.56
CA VAL A 89 4.43 8.36 -7.61
C VAL A 89 4.93 8.84 -8.97
N ASP A 90 5.65 9.96 -8.95
CA ASP A 90 6.50 10.46 -10.04
C ASP A 90 7.99 10.24 -9.68
N VAL A 91 8.90 10.41 -10.64
CA VAL A 91 10.36 10.28 -10.49
C VAL A 91 10.88 11.21 -9.40
N ASP A 92 10.49 12.49 -9.43
CA ASP A 92 10.92 13.47 -8.41
C ASP A 92 10.42 13.10 -7.02
N PHE A 93 9.18 12.62 -6.94
CA PHE A 93 8.59 12.13 -5.69
C PHE A 93 9.33 10.89 -5.17
N ALA A 94 9.71 9.97 -6.06
CA ALA A 94 10.46 8.78 -5.69
C ALA A 94 11.84 9.12 -5.11
N ILE A 95 12.52 10.10 -5.72
CA ILE A 95 13.81 10.61 -5.20
C ILE A 95 13.61 11.26 -3.82
N ALA A 96 12.59 12.09 -3.67
CA ALA A 96 12.30 12.75 -2.39
C ALA A 96 11.96 11.74 -1.28
N MET A 97 11.11 10.75 -1.58
CA MET A 97 10.74 9.69 -0.64
C MET A 97 11.94 8.83 -0.23
N GLY A 98 12.82 8.51 -1.18
CA GLY A 98 14.08 7.80 -0.90
C GLY A 98 14.99 8.56 0.06
N LYS A 99 15.13 9.87 -0.13
CA LYS A 99 15.93 10.74 0.76
C LYS A 99 15.36 10.80 2.19
N LEU A 100 14.04 10.65 2.34
CA LEU A 100 13.37 10.62 3.65
C LEU A 100 13.44 9.25 4.33
N GLY A 101 14.00 8.22 3.69
CA GLY A 101 14.12 6.88 4.25
C GLY A 101 12.93 5.95 3.96
N GLY A 102 12.02 6.36 3.06
CA GLY A 102 10.95 5.53 2.51
C GLY A 102 11.32 4.95 1.14
N VAL A 103 10.37 4.25 0.51
CA VAL A 103 10.56 3.68 -0.84
C VAL A 103 9.36 3.99 -1.70
N ALA A 104 9.57 4.57 -2.88
CA ALA A 104 8.50 4.71 -3.86
C ALA A 104 8.69 3.70 -4.99
N VAL A 105 7.58 3.11 -5.45
CA VAL A 105 7.60 2.17 -6.57
C VAL A 105 7.11 2.88 -7.82
N LEU A 106 7.93 2.87 -8.89
CA LEU A 106 7.54 3.41 -10.19
C LEU A 106 6.71 2.38 -10.96
N ASN A 107 5.65 2.86 -11.60
CA ASN A 107 4.80 2.04 -12.45
C ASN A 107 5.38 1.95 -13.87
N LEU A 108 5.81 0.75 -14.26
CA LEU A 108 6.50 0.53 -15.54
C LEU A 108 5.57 0.37 -16.76
N ASP A 109 4.28 0.14 -16.55
CA ASP A 109 3.26 0.14 -17.63
C ASP A 109 2.48 1.47 -17.67
N GLY A 110 2.95 2.47 -16.93
CA GLY A 110 2.31 3.76 -16.76
C GLY A 110 2.51 4.75 -17.91
N VAL A 111 2.04 5.96 -17.68
CA VAL A 111 2.22 7.14 -18.56
C VAL A 111 3.70 7.51 -18.65
N HIS A 112 4.46 7.39 -17.55
CA HIS A 112 5.89 7.74 -17.49
C HIS A 112 6.77 6.98 -18.47
N THR A 113 6.43 5.73 -18.81
CA THR A 113 7.23 4.90 -19.74
C THR A 113 6.76 4.99 -21.19
N ARG A 114 5.67 5.70 -21.46
CA ARG A 114 5.03 5.78 -22.79
C ARG A 114 5.29 7.10 -23.52
N TYR A 115 5.64 8.16 -22.80
CA TYR A 115 5.91 9.47 -23.36
C TYR A 115 7.34 9.88 -23.00
N GLU A 116 8.06 10.52 -23.91
CA GLU A 116 9.39 11.08 -23.61
C GLU A 116 9.29 12.19 -22.54
N ASP A 117 8.22 13.00 -22.62
CA ASP A 117 7.83 13.93 -21.57
C ASP A 117 6.41 13.62 -21.09
N SER A 118 6.30 13.04 -19.90
CA SER A 118 5.03 12.67 -19.28
C SER A 118 4.34 13.81 -18.53
N ALA A 119 5.07 14.87 -18.15
CA ALA A 119 4.55 15.97 -17.33
C ALA A 119 3.30 16.66 -17.90
N PRO A 120 3.23 17.03 -19.20
CA PRO A 120 2.05 17.69 -19.75
C PRO A 120 0.83 16.76 -19.81
N VAL A 121 1.04 15.46 -20.03
CA VAL A 121 -0.03 14.45 -20.05
C VAL A 121 -0.60 14.26 -18.65
N ILE A 122 0.26 14.12 -17.65
CA ILE A 122 -0.14 14.00 -16.24
C ILE A 122 -0.88 15.25 -15.77
N LYS A 123 -0.38 16.44 -16.12
CA LYS A 123 -1.07 17.70 -15.82
C LYS A 123 -2.47 17.75 -16.43
N LYS A 124 -2.61 17.36 -17.69
CA LYS A 124 -3.92 17.30 -18.36
C LYS A 124 -4.89 16.31 -17.68
N ILE A 125 -4.37 15.20 -17.15
CA ILE A 125 -5.17 14.25 -16.35
C ILE A 125 -5.57 14.89 -15.02
N ALA A 126 -4.64 15.55 -14.31
CA ALA A 126 -4.92 16.17 -13.02
C ALA A 126 -5.93 17.33 -13.12
N ASP A 127 -5.85 18.13 -14.18
CA ASP A 127 -6.72 19.28 -14.43
C ASP A 127 -8.10 18.90 -14.98
N ALA A 128 -8.30 17.65 -15.38
CA ALA A 128 -9.57 17.21 -15.93
C ALA A 128 -10.68 17.23 -14.86
N ASP A 129 -11.79 17.86 -15.22
CA ASP A 129 -12.85 18.19 -14.28
C ASP A 129 -13.48 16.93 -13.65
N LYS A 130 -13.56 16.91 -12.33
CA LYS A 130 -14.23 15.86 -11.55
C LYS A 130 -15.75 16.04 -11.54
N GLY A 131 -16.23 17.22 -11.90
CA GLY A 131 -17.63 17.65 -11.77
C GLY A 131 -18.63 16.96 -12.70
N ALA A 132 -18.18 16.30 -13.78
CA ALA A 132 -19.08 15.60 -14.69
C ALA A 132 -19.62 14.26 -14.15
N ASP A 133 -19.12 13.77 -13.00
CA ASP A 133 -19.36 12.40 -12.50
C ASP A 133 -20.18 12.36 -11.18
N GLN A 134 -20.70 13.49 -10.71
CA GLN A 134 -21.48 13.56 -9.44
C GLN A 134 -23.00 13.38 -9.60
N ARG A 135 -23.49 12.97 -10.78
CA ARG A 135 -24.90 12.57 -10.96
C ARG A 135 -24.94 11.14 -11.49
N THR A 136 -25.14 10.19 -10.59
CA THR A 136 -26.39 9.41 -10.43
C THR A 136 -26.08 8.15 -9.61
N ASN A 137 -26.60 8.10 -8.38
CA ASN A 137 -26.95 6.83 -7.75
C ASN A 137 -28.14 6.25 -8.51
N GLN A 138 -27.91 5.67 -9.68
CA GLN A 138 -28.88 4.82 -10.36
C GLN A 138 -28.12 3.80 -11.18
N SER A 139 -28.44 2.54 -10.90
CA SER A 139 -28.01 1.33 -11.56
C SER A 139 -27.91 1.46 -13.09
N ASP A 140 -26.90 0.76 -13.63
CA ASP A 140 -26.82 0.20 -14.98
C ASP A 140 -25.87 0.90 -16.00
N GLN A 141 -24.90 0.11 -16.47
CA GLN A 141 -24.21 0.15 -17.79
C GLN A 141 -23.18 1.27 -18.09
N GLY A 142 -21.89 0.89 -18.11
CA GLY A 142 -20.95 1.30 -19.18
C GLY A 142 -20.35 2.72 -19.17
N GLY A 143 -20.56 3.54 -18.14
CA GLY A 143 -20.08 4.92 -18.08
C GLY A 143 -18.73 5.10 -17.36
N GLY A 144 -17.61 4.68 -17.93
CA GLY A 144 -16.30 5.07 -17.37
C GLY A 144 -16.12 6.59 -17.45
N SER A 145 -15.79 7.25 -16.33
CA SER A 145 -15.54 8.70 -16.28
C SER A 145 -14.61 9.16 -17.42
N SER A 146 -14.83 10.36 -17.95
CA SER A 146 -13.99 10.92 -19.03
C SER A 146 -12.49 10.82 -18.69
N LEU A 147 -12.16 11.01 -17.41
CA LEU A 147 -10.84 10.82 -16.83
C LEU A 147 -10.33 9.38 -16.91
N ARG A 148 -11.11 8.38 -16.46
CA ARG A 148 -10.72 6.96 -16.53
C ARG A 148 -10.59 6.49 -17.98
N ARG A 149 -11.44 6.98 -18.88
CA ARG A 149 -11.33 6.74 -20.32
C ARG A 149 -10.07 7.39 -20.90
N PHE A 150 -9.76 8.62 -20.52
CA PHE A 150 -8.58 9.34 -20.99
C PHE A 150 -7.29 8.69 -20.49
N TYR A 151 -7.17 8.41 -19.19
CA TYR A 151 -6.05 7.66 -18.62
C TYR A 151 -5.89 6.29 -19.30
N ARG A 152 -6.99 5.54 -19.46
CA ARG A 152 -6.98 4.25 -20.17
C ARG A 152 -6.63 4.39 -21.65
N ALA A 153 -6.90 5.53 -22.29
CA ALA A 153 -6.49 5.78 -23.66
C ALA A 153 -4.98 6.02 -23.76
N CYS A 154 -4.41 6.81 -22.84
CA CYS A 154 -2.96 7.03 -22.71
C CYS A 154 -2.20 5.72 -22.42
N THR A 155 -2.79 4.81 -21.64
CA THR A 155 -2.19 3.50 -21.29
C THR A 155 -2.58 2.34 -22.22
N ARG A 156 -3.49 2.50 -23.19
CA ARG A 156 -3.81 1.45 -24.18
C ARG A 156 -3.19 1.69 -25.54
N ARG A 157 -3.09 2.95 -25.97
CA ARG A 157 -2.42 3.26 -27.23
C ARG A 157 -0.94 3.19 -26.93
N GLY A 158 -0.29 2.09 -27.30
CA GLY A 158 1.16 2.07 -27.43
C GLY A 158 1.55 3.32 -28.20
N ALA A 159 2.49 4.09 -27.65
CA ALA A 159 2.97 5.33 -28.21
C ALA A 159 3.10 5.19 -29.72
N ARG A 160 2.16 5.75 -30.50
CA ARG A 160 2.49 6.09 -31.87
C ARG A 160 3.60 7.08 -31.67
N ARG A 161 4.83 6.70 -32.03
CA ARG A 161 5.94 7.64 -32.22
C ARG A 161 5.34 8.89 -32.83
N ASP A 162 5.37 10.00 -32.10
CA ASP A 162 5.12 11.30 -32.70
C ASP A 162 6.20 11.43 -33.76
N ARG A 163 5.85 11.05 -34.99
CA ARG A 163 6.70 11.20 -36.15
C ARG A 163 6.78 12.70 -36.34
N PRO A 164 7.97 13.32 -36.34
CA PRO A 164 8.07 14.75 -36.59
C PRO A 164 7.41 15.02 -37.95
N GLU A 165 6.31 15.79 -37.94
CA GLU A 165 5.75 16.34 -39.16
C GLU A 165 6.74 17.38 -39.69
N GLY A 166 7.33 17.11 -40.85
CA GLY A 166 8.05 18.13 -41.63
C GLY A 166 9.57 18.06 -41.55
N GLY A 167 10.16 17.21 -42.39
CA GLY A 167 11.46 17.45 -43.00
C GLY A 167 11.26 17.31 -44.52
N ARG A 168 11.50 18.38 -45.27
CA ARG A 168 11.40 18.42 -46.73
C ARG A 168 12.40 17.46 -47.37
#